data_AF-A5KBF0-F1
#
_entry.id   AF-A5KBF0-F1
#
_cell.length_a   1.000
_cell.length_b   1.000
_cell.length_c   1.000
_cell.angle_alpha   90.00
_cell.angle_beta   90.00
_cell.angle_gamma   90.00
#
_symmetry.space_group_name_H-M   'P 1'
#
loop_
_entity.id
_entity.type
_entity.pdbx_description
1 polymer ?
#
loop_
_entity_poly.entity_id
_entity_poly.type
_entity_poly.pdbx_seq_one_letter_code
_entity_poly.pdbx_strand_id
1 'polypeptide(L)'
;MPFFCFFVVLTLAWLNVVLSKLNFQNEQLAASFFEANRNYRVTKEDVVDGIEKCWFNVTNYLINQSIKQENDFSSDVKAAVSSMKLKLDQLLTVSYSIKKIDTVNASFQWAQSPEHIFLNIKFSHRWSSPGALKVKDEEVVAKKNLFSFSALSDDANSVTKKYTVDLKLLYDVDESETKYNFASVGKVVVTLKKKQKRIWKRLLKSKEKKANMQVWWDMKEKYHDSVQSFLQEEEKKREANSGHDEANGSGQTSVNNEGGGIPGENGKMEETQFDGNADGQGAGHNAVHSGGGAPNGAKKDHPKQAKNEEL
;
A
#
# COMPACT_ATOMS: atom_id res chain seq x y z
N MET A 1 -45.92 38.38 -48.74
CA MET A 1 -46.29 38.09 -47.34
C MET A 1 -45.52 36.93 -46.69
N PRO A 2 -45.13 35.81 -47.35
CA PRO A 2 -44.41 34.72 -46.66
C PRO A 2 -42.90 34.97 -46.43
N PHE A 3 -42.26 35.83 -47.24
CA PHE A 3 -40.83 36.12 -47.11
C PHE A 3 -40.46 36.91 -45.83
N PHE A 4 -41.38 37.71 -45.30
CA PHE A 4 -41.11 38.53 -44.12
C PHE A 4 -41.15 37.67 -42.84
N CYS A 5 -42.03 36.67 -42.76
CA CYS A 5 -42.07 35.72 -41.65
C CYS A 5 -40.83 34.82 -41.61
N PHE A 6 -40.30 34.41 -42.77
CA PHE A 6 -39.09 33.59 -42.82
C PHE A 6 -37.85 34.36 -42.35
N PHE A 7 -37.74 35.65 -42.68
CA PHE A 7 -36.65 36.51 -42.23
C PHE A 7 -36.70 36.78 -40.72
N VAL A 8 -37.89 36.99 -40.15
CA VAL A 8 -38.06 37.20 -38.70
C VAL A 8 -37.77 35.91 -37.91
N VAL A 9 -38.13 34.74 -38.45
CA VAL A 9 -37.80 33.46 -37.81
C VAL A 9 -36.30 33.16 -37.93
N LEU A 10 -35.64 33.52 -39.05
CA LEU A 10 -34.19 33.35 -39.20
C LEU A 10 -33.39 34.26 -38.27
N THR A 11 -33.83 35.52 -38.08
CA THR A 11 -33.17 36.45 -37.14
C THR A 11 -33.41 36.04 -35.68
N LEU A 12 -34.58 35.51 -35.33
CA LEU A 12 -34.85 34.94 -34.00
C LEU A 12 -34.11 33.61 -33.75
N ALA A 13 -33.89 32.80 -34.79
CA ALA A 13 -33.07 31.60 -34.70
C ALA A 13 -31.57 31.93 -34.58
N TRP A 14 -31.09 32.96 -35.28
CA TRP A 14 -29.72 33.45 -35.13
C TRP A 14 -29.49 34.16 -33.78
N LEU A 15 -30.48 34.87 -33.23
CA LEU A 15 -30.39 35.40 -31.87
C LEU A 15 -30.37 34.28 -30.82
N ASN A 16 -31.09 33.17 -31.02
CA ASN A 16 -31.08 32.04 -30.07
C ASN A 16 -29.83 31.15 -30.17
N VAL A 17 -29.15 31.13 -31.32
CA VAL A 17 -27.99 30.25 -31.54
C VAL A 17 -26.64 30.89 -31.15
N VAL A 18 -26.61 32.18 -30.81
CA VAL A 18 -25.35 32.92 -30.49
C VAL A 18 -25.18 33.27 -28.99
N LEU A 19 -26.16 32.99 -28.13
CA LEU A 19 -26.15 33.43 -26.72
C LEU A 19 -25.78 32.33 -25.71
N SER A 20 -24.72 31.56 -25.99
CA SER A 20 -24.27 30.45 -25.12
C SER A 20 -22.76 30.44 -24.85
N LYS A 21 -22.05 31.55 -25.06
CA LYS A 21 -20.64 31.63 -24.70
C LYS A 21 -20.33 32.94 -24.00
N LEU A 22 -19.64 32.91 -22.87
CA LEU A 22 -18.89 34.07 -22.36
C LEU A 22 -17.75 34.38 -23.35
N ASN A 23 -18.11 34.98 -24.48
CA ASN A 23 -17.21 35.30 -25.59
C ASN A 23 -16.50 36.65 -25.37
N PHE A 24 -16.00 36.84 -24.16
CA PHE A 24 -15.14 37.97 -23.82
C PHE A 24 -13.67 37.54 -23.97
N GLN A 25 -12.78 38.49 -24.26
CA GLN A 25 -11.35 38.19 -24.39
C GLN A 25 -10.69 37.92 -23.03
N ASN A 26 -11.21 38.54 -21.97
CA ASN A 26 -10.70 38.39 -20.60
C ASN A 26 -11.81 38.66 -19.59
N GLU A 27 -11.51 38.31 -18.33
CA GLU A 27 -12.44 38.46 -17.20
C GLU A 27 -12.85 39.92 -16.96
N GLN A 28 -11.96 40.88 -17.16
CA GLN A 28 -12.24 42.30 -16.90
C GLN A 28 -13.32 42.85 -17.84
N LEU A 29 -13.26 42.51 -19.13
CA LEU A 29 -14.28 42.89 -20.10
C LEU A 29 -15.64 42.25 -19.79
N ALA A 30 -15.64 40.98 -19.36
CA ALA A 30 -16.85 40.31 -18.91
C ALA A 30 -17.44 41.00 -17.67
N ALA A 31 -16.62 41.33 -16.68
CA ALA A 31 -17.05 42.04 -15.48
C ALA A 31 -17.68 43.39 -15.81
N SER A 32 -17.02 44.22 -16.62
CA SER A 32 -17.56 45.52 -17.04
C SER A 32 -18.88 45.40 -17.81
N PHE A 33 -19.04 44.36 -18.64
CA PHE A 33 -20.30 44.10 -19.34
C PHE A 33 -21.43 43.79 -18.35
N PHE A 34 -21.21 42.86 -17.40
CA PHE A 34 -22.26 42.47 -16.45
C PHE A 34 -22.58 43.59 -15.43
N GLU A 35 -21.59 44.42 -15.06
CA GLU A 35 -21.82 45.60 -14.22
C GLU A 35 -22.66 46.67 -14.93
N ALA A 36 -22.42 46.88 -16.23
CA ALA A 36 -23.18 47.81 -17.06
C ALA A 36 -24.59 47.29 -17.37
N ASN A 37 -24.78 45.97 -17.41
CA ASN A 37 -26.04 45.31 -17.76
C ASN A 37 -26.67 44.60 -16.55
N ARG A 38 -27.02 45.36 -15.51
CA ARG A 38 -27.59 44.82 -14.25
C ARG A 38 -28.89 44.01 -14.42
N ASN A 39 -29.62 44.23 -15.51
CA ASN A 39 -30.86 43.53 -15.82
C ASN A 39 -30.64 42.25 -16.67
N TYR A 40 -29.39 41.88 -16.93
CA TYR A 40 -29.07 40.67 -17.67
C TYR A 40 -29.55 39.42 -16.91
N ARG A 41 -30.28 38.55 -17.61
CA ARG A 41 -30.73 37.27 -17.05
C ARG A 41 -29.60 36.25 -17.14
N VAL A 42 -29.11 35.80 -15.99
CA VAL A 42 -28.00 34.86 -15.94
C VAL A 42 -28.46 33.48 -16.39
N THR A 43 -27.70 32.87 -17.29
CA THR A 43 -27.92 31.49 -17.75
C THR A 43 -26.98 30.52 -17.03
N LYS A 44 -27.28 29.22 -17.11
CA LYS A 44 -26.39 28.19 -16.55
C LYS A 44 -25.05 28.15 -17.30
N GLU A 45 -25.09 28.38 -18.62
CA GLU A 45 -23.93 28.41 -19.49
C GLU A 45 -22.97 29.54 -19.09
N ASP A 46 -23.49 30.70 -18.69
CA ASP A 46 -22.65 31.81 -18.22
C ASP A 46 -21.80 31.43 -17.00
N VAL A 47 -22.39 30.67 -16.07
CA VAL A 47 -21.72 30.20 -14.86
C VAL A 47 -20.74 29.09 -15.17
N VAL A 48 -21.13 28.10 -15.98
CA VAL A 48 -20.26 26.98 -16.38
C VAL A 48 -19.05 27.47 -17.15
N ASP A 49 -19.23 28.36 -18.14
CA ASP A 49 -18.13 28.96 -18.90
C ASP A 49 -17.17 29.74 -18.02
N GLY A 50 -17.70 30.50 -17.04
CA GLY A 50 -16.90 31.21 -16.07
C GLY A 50 -15.99 30.29 -15.26
N ILE A 51 -16.51 29.14 -14.83
CA ILE A 51 -15.74 28.08 -14.15
C ILE A 51 -14.69 27.48 -15.09
N GLU A 52 -15.07 27.16 -16.33
CA GLU A 52 -14.16 26.55 -17.31
C GLU A 52 -13.00 27.47 -17.72
N LYS A 53 -13.24 28.78 -17.72
CA LYS A 53 -12.24 29.82 -18.00
C LYS A 53 -11.45 30.27 -16.77
N CYS A 54 -11.76 29.74 -15.59
CA CYS A 54 -11.18 30.16 -14.30
C CYS A 54 -11.40 31.66 -13.99
N TRP A 55 -12.53 32.24 -14.43
CA TRP A 55 -12.89 33.64 -14.17
C TRP A 55 -13.66 33.76 -12.86
N PHE A 56 -12.96 33.62 -11.75
CA PHE A 56 -13.58 33.45 -10.43
C PHE A 56 -14.42 34.64 -9.97
N ASN A 57 -14.00 35.88 -10.26
CA ASN A 57 -14.71 37.07 -9.83
C ASN A 57 -16.03 37.22 -10.59
N VAL A 58 -15.98 37.07 -11.91
CA VAL A 58 -17.18 37.11 -12.76
C VAL A 58 -18.12 35.95 -12.44
N THR A 59 -17.58 34.74 -12.28
CA THR A 59 -18.39 33.56 -11.91
C THR A 59 -19.08 33.76 -10.56
N ASN A 60 -18.37 34.26 -9.55
CA ASN A 60 -18.95 34.56 -8.25
C ASN A 60 -20.06 35.62 -8.35
N TYR A 61 -19.85 36.67 -9.15
CA TYR A 61 -20.89 37.65 -9.42
C TYR A 61 -22.13 37.00 -10.06
N LEU A 62 -21.94 36.18 -11.10
CA LEU A 62 -23.03 35.53 -11.84
C LEU A 62 -23.82 34.55 -10.96
N ILE A 63 -23.16 33.76 -10.11
CA ILE A 63 -23.83 32.90 -9.13
C ILE A 63 -24.69 33.72 -8.17
N ASN A 64 -24.15 34.83 -7.64
CA ASN A 64 -24.92 35.69 -6.75
C ASN A 64 -26.11 36.34 -7.45
N GLN A 65 -25.98 36.68 -8.73
CA GLN A 65 -27.09 37.21 -9.53
C GLN A 65 -28.13 36.13 -9.86
N SER A 66 -27.72 34.89 -10.14
CA SER A 66 -28.67 33.80 -10.40
C SER A 66 -29.52 33.50 -9.16
N ILE A 67 -28.92 33.53 -7.96
CA ILE A 67 -29.64 33.39 -6.69
C ILE A 67 -30.68 34.51 -6.51
N LYS A 68 -30.31 35.76 -6.81
CA LYS A 68 -31.26 36.91 -6.78
C LYS A 68 -32.39 36.78 -7.79
N GLN A 69 -32.14 36.09 -8.90
CA GLN A 69 -33.11 35.80 -9.96
C GLN A 69 -33.88 34.50 -9.72
N GLU A 70 -33.73 33.87 -8.56
CA GLU A 70 -34.36 32.59 -8.20
C GLU A 70 -34.05 31.44 -9.17
N ASN A 71 -32.91 31.51 -9.88
CA ASN A 71 -32.41 30.43 -10.72
C ASN A 71 -31.35 29.63 -9.97
N ASP A 72 -31.65 28.35 -9.69
CA ASP A 72 -30.73 27.43 -9.04
C ASP A 72 -29.88 26.68 -10.07
N PHE A 73 -28.57 26.97 -10.09
CA PHE A 73 -27.57 26.30 -10.93
C PHE A 73 -26.59 25.46 -10.10
N SER A 74 -26.92 25.14 -8.85
CA SER A 74 -26.01 24.46 -7.91
C SER A 74 -25.52 23.11 -8.44
N SER A 75 -26.38 22.37 -9.15
CA SER A 75 -26.01 21.08 -9.74
C SER A 75 -25.00 21.21 -10.87
N ASP A 76 -25.18 22.21 -11.74
CA ASP A 76 -24.29 22.51 -12.87
C ASP A 76 -22.94 23.04 -12.37
N VAL A 77 -22.95 23.92 -11.37
CA VAL A 77 -21.74 24.40 -10.68
C VAL A 77 -20.95 23.22 -10.11
N LYS A 78 -21.62 22.30 -9.41
CA LYS A 78 -20.96 21.13 -8.83
C LYS A 78 -20.34 20.25 -9.92
N ALA A 79 -21.04 20.02 -11.02
CA ALA A 79 -20.55 19.22 -12.15
C ALA A 79 -19.33 19.88 -12.81
N ALA A 80 -19.41 21.17 -13.12
CA ALA A 80 -18.33 21.94 -13.73
C ALA A 80 -17.08 22.01 -12.84
N VAL A 81 -17.24 22.30 -11.55
CA VAL A 81 -16.12 22.30 -10.57
C VAL A 81 -15.48 20.91 -10.48
N SER A 82 -16.28 19.84 -10.43
CA SER A 82 -15.75 18.48 -10.36
C SER A 82 -14.97 18.11 -11.62
N SER A 83 -15.46 18.49 -12.80
CA SER A 83 -14.77 18.27 -14.06
C SER A 83 -13.46 19.08 -14.13
N MET A 84 -13.47 20.35 -13.72
CA MET A 84 -12.27 21.18 -13.71
C MET A 84 -11.22 20.63 -12.73
N LYS A 85 -11.65 20.21 -11.53
CA LYS A 85 -10.77 19.56 -10.56
C LYS A 85 -10.10 18.33 -11.16
N LEU A 86 -10.85 17.46 -11.83
CA LEU A 86 -10.30 16.28 -12.50
C LEU A 86 -9.23 16.65 -13.56
N LYS A 87 -9.50 17.69 -14.38
CA LYS A 87 -8.53 18.17 -15.38
C LYS A 87 -7.26 18.72 -14.73
N LEU A 88 -7.39 19.48 -13.63
CA LEU A 88 -6.25 20.01 -12.87
C LEU A 88 -5.43 18.88 -12.21
N ASP A 89 -6.09 17.90 -11.63
CA ASP A 89 -5.44 16.72 -11.02
C ASP A 89 -4.66 15.92 -12.08
N GLN A 90 -5.21 15.76 -13.29
CA GLN A 90 -4.51 15.13 -14.43
C GLN A 90 -3.22 15.86 -14.82
N LEU A 91 -3.26 17.20 -14.89
CA LEU A 91 -2.06 18.00 -15.20
C LEU A 91 -0.97 17.84 -14.12
N LEU A 92 -1.39 17.75 -12.85
CA LEU A 92 -0.48 17.51 -11.74
C LEU A 92 0.20 16.14 -11.86
N THR A 93 -0.55 15.10 -12.23
CA THR A 93 -0.02 13.75 -12.48
C THR A 93 1.00 13.72 -13.62
N VAL A 94 0.73 14.41 -14.74
CA VAL A 94 1.68 14.54 -15.85
C VAL A 94 2.95 15.26 -15.40
N SER A 95 2.83 16.35 -14.63
CA SER A 95 3.98 17.08 -14.08
C SER A 95 4.89 16.20 -13.21
N TYR A 96 4.31 15.31 -12.40
CA TYR A 96 5.07 14.35 -11.59
C TYR A 96 5.74 13.24 -12.41
N SER A 97 5.26 12.95 -13.61
CA SER A 97 5.85 11.91 -14.47
C SER A 97 7.26 12.25 -14.96
N ILE A 98 7.66 13.53 -14.91
CA ILE A 98 9.04 13.98 -15.20
C ILE A 98 9.98 13.72 -14.02
N LYS A 99 9.46 13.62 -12.79
CA LYS A 99 10.28 13.29 -11.61
C LYS A 99 10.61 11.80 -11.61
N LYS A 100 11.88 11.48 -11.37
CA LYS A 100 12.38 10.12 -11.13
C LYS A 100 11.41 9.38 -10.21
N ILE A 101 10.77 8.32 -10.72
CA ILE A 101 9.79 7.51 -9.97
C ILE A 101 10.44 7.10 -8.65
N ASP A 102 9.80 7.47 -7.54
CA ASP A 102 10.31 7.16 -6.21
C ASP A 102 10.29 5.64 -6.03
N THR A 103 11.47 5.06 -5.79
CA THR A 103 11.63 3.61 -5.69
C THR A 103 11.66 3.20 -4.23
N VAL A 104 10.66 2.41 -3.84
CA VAL A 104 10.45 1.93 -2.49
C VAL A 104 10.83 0.46 -2.42
N ASN A 105 11.82 0.14 -1.57
CA ASN A 105 12.07 -1.25 -1.18
C ASN A 105 10.88 -1.76 -0.36
N ALA A 106 10.06 -2.61 -0.97
CA ALA A 106 8.85 -3.12 -0.36
C ALA A 106 9.17 -4.02 0.84
N SER A 107 8.33 -3.94 1.86
CA SER A 107 8.39 -4.83 3.01
C SER A 107 7.78 -6.17 2.69
N PHE A 108 8.37 -7.24 3.19
CA PHE A 108 7.89 -8.59 2.92
C PHE A 108 8.06 -9.50 4.13
N GLN A 109 7.17 -10.48 4.22
CA GLN A 109 7.29 -11.61 5.12
C GLN A 109 7.65 -12.87 4.34
N TRP A 110 8.31 -13.82 5.00
CA TRP A 110 8.59 -15.12 4.41
C TRP A 110 8.32 -16.28 5.35
N ALA A 111 7.96 -17.42 4.76
CA ALA A 111 7.86 -18.72 5.41
C ALA A 111 8.28 -19.81 4.42
N GLN A 112 8.29 -21.07 4.87
CA GLN A 112 8.65 -22.19 4.02
C GLN A 112 7.93 -23.47 4.41
N SER A 113 7.78 -24.36 3.43
CA SER A 113 7.59 -25.79 3.62
C SER A 113 8.87 -26.53 3.17
N PRO A 114 8.96 -27.87 3.26
CA PRO A 114 10.10 -28.60 2.71
C PRO A 114 10.37 -28.33 1.22
N GLU A 115 9.31 -28.05 0.45
CA GLU A 115 9.38 -27.93 -1.02
C GLU A 115 9.21 -26.50 -1.52
N HIS A 116 8.60 -25.60 -0.74
CA HIS A 116 8.26 -24.26 -1.21
C HIS A 116 8.77 -23.17 -0.27
N ILE A 117 9.03 -22.00 -0.83
CA ILE A 117 9.21 -20.73 -0.13
C ILE A 117 7.97 -19.87 -0.41
N PHE A 118 7.43 -19.27 0.63
CA PHE A 118 6.29 -18.36 0.52
C PHE A 118 6.76 -16.95 0.86
N LEU A 119 6.47 -15.99 -0.01
CA LEU A 119 6.72 -14.57 0.19
C LEU A 119 5.38 -13.84 0.23
N ASN A 120 5.22 -12.96 1.20
CA ASN A 120 4.09 -12.02 1.29
C ASN A 120 4.65 -10.62 1.18
N ILE A 121 4.55 -10.00 0.02
CA ILE A 121 5.12 -8.70 -0.28
C ILE A 121 4.02 -7.65 -0.13
N LYS A 122 4.26 -6.63 0.68
CA LYS A 122 3.35 -5.50 0.89
C LYS A 122 3.86 -4.27 0.15
N PHE A 123 2.96 -3.52 -0.49
CA PHE A 123 3.29 -2.31 -1.25
C PHE A 123 3.54 -1.09 -0.34
N SER A 124 4.45 -1.24 0.62
CA SER A 124 4.89 -0.23 1.58
C SER A 124 6.33 -0.49 2.00
N HIS A 125 7.04 0.57 2.42
CA HIS A 125 8.41 0.45 2.94
C HIS A 125 8.50 -0.34 4.26
N ARG A 126 7.47 -0.25 5.10
CA ARG A 126 7.40 -0.95 6.40
C ARG A 126 6.12 -1.78 6.47
N TRP A 127 6.20 -2.94 7.13
CA TRP A 127 5.09 -3.86 7.25
C TRP A 127 3.88 -3.25 8.00
N SER A 128 4.15 -2.42 9.02
CA SER A 128 3.14 -1.73 9.81
C SER A 128 2.57 -0.47 9.16
N SER A 129 3.23 0.06 8.12
CA SER A 129 2.76 1.28 7.44
C SER A 129 1.65 0.96 6.44
N PRO A 130 0.71 1.90 6.21
CA PRO A 130 -0.19 1.80 5.07
C PRO A 130 0.62 1.77 3.76
N GLY A 131 0.10 1.07 2.75
CA GLY A 131 0.73 0.90 1.45
C GLY A 131 -0.24 1.19 0.31
N ALA A 132 0.25 1.14 -0.92
CA ALA A 132 -0.63 1.21 -2.08
C ALA A 132 -1.61 0.03 -2.07
N LEU A 133 -2.86 0.30 -2.43
CA LEU A 133 -3.91 -0.73 -2.46
C LEU A 133 -3.87 -1.53 -3.77
N LYS A 134 -3.50 -0.85 -4.85
CA LYS A 134 -3.42 -1.38 -6.22
C LYS A 134 -2.07 -1.04 -6.82
N VAL A 135 -1.60 -1.93 -7.66
CA VAL A 135 -0.40 -1.76 -8.46
C VAL A 135 -0.67 -2.18 -9.90
N LYS A 136 0.18 -1.75 -10.80
CA LYS A 136 0.19 -2.07 -12.23
C LYS A 136 1.61 -2.32 -12.70
N ASP A 137 1.75 -2.81 -13.94
CA ASP A 137 3.02 -3.10 -14.59
C ASP A 137 3.89 -4.03 -13.72
N GLU A 138 3.29 -5.08 -13.18
CA GLU A 138 3.98 -6.03 -12.33
C GLU A 138 4.96 -6.92 -13.12
N GLU A 139 6.11 -7.15 -12.52
CA GLU A 139 7.16 -8.00 -13.04
C GLU A 139 7.62 -8.93 -11.91
N VAL A 140 7.53 -10.24 -12.13
CA VAL A 140 7.99 -11.28 -11.20
C VAL A 140 8.99 -12.15 -11.93
N VAL A 141 10.24 -12.12 -11.49
CA VAL A 141 11.34 -12.90 -12.09
C VAL A 141 11.98 -13.78 -11.02
N ALA A 142 11.88 -15.09 -11.19
CA ALA A 142 12.61 -16.07 -10.39
C ALA A 142 13.60 -16.80 -11.30
N LYS A 143 14.89 -16.66 -11.04
CA LYS A 143 15.96 -17.28 -11.83
C LYS A 143 17.05 -17.86 -10.95
N LYS A 144 17.28 -19.17 -10.98
CA LYS A 144 18.24 -19.87 -10.09
C LYS A 144 18.06 -19.44 -8.62
N ASN A 145 19.02 -18.71 -8.04
CA ASN A 145 18.97 -18.20 -6.67
C ASN A 145 18.63 -16.70 -6.60
N LEU A 146 18.08 -16.12 -7.67
CA LEU A 146 17.65 -14.74 -7.73
C LEU A 146 16.14 -14.67 -7.82
N PHE A 147 15.58 -13.77 -7.03
CA PHE A 147 14.17 -13.41 -7.11
C PHE A 147 14.08 -11.88 -7.16
N SER A 148 13.33 -11.38 -8.13
CA SER A 148 13.01 -9.96 -8.29
C SER A 148 11.51 -9.79 -8.47
N PHE A 149 10.96 -8.82 -7.76
CA PHE A 149 9.61 -8.32 -7.94
C PHE A 149 9.67 -6.82 -8.15
N SER A 150 8.92 -6.31 -9.13
CA SER A 150 8.69 -4.88 -9.29
C SER A 150 7.25 -4.57 -9.71
N ALA A 151 6.69 -3.47 -9.24
CA ALA A 151 5.38 -2.98 -9.67
C ALA A 151 5.24 -1.46 -9.41
N LEU A 152 4.40 -0.79 -10.18
CA LEU A 152 4.09 0.64 -10.01
C LEU A 152 2.79 0.83 -9.24
N SER A 153 2.71 1.83 -8.37
CA SER A 153 1.47 2.19 -7.68
C SER A 153 0.39 2.62 -8.69
N ASP A 154 -0.82 2.10 -8.51
CA ASP A 154 -1.98 2.48 -9.33
C ASP A 154 -2.98 3.29 -8.51
N ASP A 155 -2.60 4.53 -8.20
CA ASP A 155 -3.46 5.50 -7.53
C ASP A 155 -3.38 6.82 -8.28
N ALA A 156 -4.48 7.20 -8.92
CA ALA A 156 -4.59 8.40 -9.74
C ALA A 156 -4.37 9.70 -8.96
N ASN A 157 -4.58 9.66 -7.63
CA ASN A 157 -4.50 10.83 -6.76
C ASN A 157 -3.14 10.94 -6.03
N SER A 158 -2.19 10.05 -6.32
CA SER A 158 -0.89 10.03 -5.63
C SER A 158 0.29 9.98 -6.60
N VAL A 159 1.44 10.45 -6.13
CA VAL A 159 2.70 10.34 -6.88
C VAL A 159 3.00 8.87 -7.14
N THR A 160 3.25 8.51 -8.40
CA THR A 160 3.60 7.15 -8.78
C THR A 160 4.89 6.70 -8.07
N LYS A 161 4.80 5.58 -7.36
CA LYS A 161 5.93 4.92 -6.68
C LYS A 161 6.19 3.56 -7.32
N LYS A 162 7.47 3.19 -7.42
CA LYS A 162 7.89 1.84 -7.82
C LYS A 162 8.21 1.02 -6.58
N TYR A 163 7.50 -0.08 -6.38
CA TYR A 163 7.79 -1.04 -5.32
C TYR A 163 8.71 -2.12 -5.86
N THR A 164 9.82 -2.41 -5.15
CA THR A 164 10.78 -3.43 -5.56
C THR A 164 11.15 -4.38 -4.43
N VAL A 165 11.40 -5.64 -4.76
CA VAL A 165 12.00 -6.64 -3.87
C VAL A 165 13.03 -7.45 -4.65
N ASP A 166 14.30 -7.23 -4.36
CA ASP A 166 15.41 -7.98 -4.96
C ASP A 166 16.10 -8.86 -3.91
N LEU A 167 16.05 -10.18 -4.12
CA LEU A 167 16.57 -11.18 -3.21
C LEU A 167 17.58 -12.10 -3.89
N LYS A 168 18.73 -12.27 -3.24
CA LYS A 168 19.66 -13.36 -3.51
C LYS A 168 19.40 -14.49 -2.52
N LEU A 169 18.64 -15.47 -2.96
CA LEU A 169 18.19 -16.63 -2.20
C LEU A 169 19.38 -17.52 -1.80
N LEU A 170 19.20 -18.27 -0.71
CA LEU A 170 20.22 -19.17 -0.17
C LEU A 170 20.56 -20.31 -1.15
N TYR A 171 19.53 -20.88 -1.78
CA TYR A 171 19.65 -21.95 -2.77
C TYR A 171 18.78 -21.66 -3.99
N ASP A 172 18.94 -22.49 -5.03
CA ASP A 172 18.20 -22.37 -6.27
C ASP A 172 16.71 -22.73 -6.10
N VAL A 173 15.87 -22.02 -6.86
CA VAL A 173 14.45 -22.29 -7.04
C VAL A 173 14.17 -22.74 -8.48
N ASP A 174 13.04 -23.40 -8.67
CA ASP A 174 12.52 -23.75 -9.98
C ASP A 174 11.74 -22.57 -10.57
N GLU A 175 12.22 -22.08 -11.70
CA GLU A 175 11.68 -20.91 -12.40
C GLU A 175 10.29 -21.23 -12.97
N SER A 176 10.10 -22.46 -13.47
CA SER A 176 8.88 -22.89 -14.17
C SER A 176 7.68 -23.08 -13.25
N GLU A 177 7.92 -23.27 -11.96
CA GLU A 177 6.88 -23.50 -10.95
C GLU A 177 6.71 -22.34 -9.97
N THR A 178 7.25 -21.16 -10.31
CA THR A 178 6.98 -19.94 -9.56
C THR A 178 5.58 -19.43 -9.85
N LYS A 179 4.79 -19.23 -8.79
CA LYS A 179 3.41 -18.73 -8.87
C LYS A 179 3.28 -17.47 -8.04
N TYR A 180 2.45 -16.53 -8.48
CA TYR A 180 2.08 -15.38 -7.68
C TYR A 180 0.60 -15.08 -7.81
N ASN A 181 0.04 -14.47 -6.77
CA ASN A 181 -1.33 -14.01 -6.75
C ASN A 181 -1.43 -12.76 -5.87
N PHE A 182 -2.24 -11.80 -6.30
CA PHE A 182 -2.58 -10.67 -5.45
C PHE A 182 -3.44 -11.16 -4.30
N ALA A 183 -3.05 -10.80 -3.08
CA ALA A 183 -3.84 -11.05 -1.89
C ALA A 183 -4.73 -9.84 -1.60
N SER A 184 -5.56 -9.92 -0.56
CA SER A 184 -6.37 -8.78 -0.12
C SER A 184 -5.49 -7.54 0.15
N VAL A 185 -5.99 -6.38 -0.30
CA VAL A 185 -5.52 -5.01 -0.09
C VAL A 185 -3.99 -4.83 0.03
N GLY A 186 -3.36 -4.44 -1.09
CA GLY A 186 -1.99 -3.92 -1.10
C GLY A 186 -0.87 -4.94 -0.86
N LYS A 187 -1.14 -6.21 -1.20
CA LYS A 187 -0.18 -7.31 -1.04
C LYS A 187 -0.18 -8.25 -2.24
N VAL A 188 0.98 -8.86 -2.50
CA VAL A 188 1.15 -9.98 -3.42
C VAL A 188 1.78 -11.15 -2.67
N VAL A 189 1.23 -12.35 -2.88
CA VAL A 189 1.78 -13.59 -2.37
C VAL A 189 2.50 -14.28 -3.51
N VAL A 190 3.74 -14.68 -3.27
CA VAL A 190 4.56 -15.42 -4.23
C VAL A 190 4.94 -16.76 -3.61
N THR A 191 4.76 -17.82 -4.37
CA THR A 191 5.17 -19.18 -4.02
C THR A 191 6.28 -19.60 -4.96
N LEU A 192 7.48 -19.81 -4.40
CA LEU A 192 8.65 -20.29 -5.13
C LEU A 192 8.85 -21.77 -4.81
N LYS A 193 8.93 -22.62 -5.84
CA LYS A 193 9.31 -24.02 -5.65
C LYS A 193 10.82 -24.13 -5.47
N LYS A 194 11.27 -24.84 -4.44
CA LYS A 194 12.68 -25.12 -4.22
C LYS A 194 13.14 -26.17 -5.22
N LYS A 195 14.35 -25.99 -5.76
CA LYS A 195 14.95 -26.98 -6.66
C LYS A 195 15.25 -28.32 -5.97
N GLN A 196 15.53 -28.28 -4.67
CA GLN A 196 15.73 -29.45 -3.82
C GLN A 196 14.87 -29.34 -2.57
N LYS A 197 14.20 -30.43 -2.21
CA LYS A 197 13.43 -30.54 -0.97
C LYS A 197 14.36 -30.45 0.23
N ARG A 198 14.25 -29.37 1.01
CA ARG A 198 15.07 -29.13 2.21
C ARG A 198 14.56 -27.96 3.05
N ILE A 199 14.95 -27.93 4.31
CA ILE A 199 14.70 -26.79 5.21
C ILE A 199 15.83 -25.77 5.12
N TRP A 200 15.48 -24.52 4.84
CA TRP A 200 16.42 -23.41 4.71
C TRP A 200 16.60 -22.75 6.09
N LYS A 201 17.84 -22.71 6.60
CA LYS A 201 18.14 -22.04 7.88
C LYS A 201 17.87 -20.52 7.82
N ARG A 202 17.91 -19.94 6.62
CA ARG A 202 17.61 -18.53 6.31
C ARG A 202 17.17 -18.40 4.86
N LEU A 203 16.43 -17.34 4.53
CA LEU A 203 16.00 -17.08 3.16
C LEU A 203 17.15 -16.65 2.25
N LEU A 204 17.99 -15.74 2.74
CA LEU A 204 19.01 -15.06 1.93
C LEU A 204 20.36 -15.76 2.00
N LYS A 205 21.14 -15.65 0.93
CA LYS A 205 22.54 -16.11 0.92
C LYS A 205 23.39 -15.32 1.94
N SER A 206 23.17 -14.01 2.02
CA SER A 206 23.78 -13.13 3.03
C SER A 206 23.27 -13.46 4.43
N LYS A 207 24.11 -13.25 5.45
CA LYS A 207 23.72 -13.32 6.86
C LYS A 207 23.17 -11.98 7.37
N GLU A 208 23.31 -10.91 6.60
CA GLU A 208 22.83 -9.57 6.97
C GLU A 208 21.30 -9.54 7.09
N LYS A 209 20.83 -8.93 8.18
CA LYS A 209 19.40 -8.79 8.44
C LYS A 209 18.84 -7.60 7.65
N LYS A 210 18.00 -7.88 6.66
CA LYS A 210 17.21 -6.85 5.97
C LYS A 210 16.11 -6.31 6.89
N ALA A 211 16.08 -4.99 7.09
CA ALA A 211 15.08 -4.33 7.96
C ALA A 211 13.64 -4.47 7.44
N ASN A 212 13.47 -4.58 6.11
CA ASN A 212 12.18 -4.76 5.45
C ASN A 212 11.75 -6.24 5.34
N MET A 213 12.47 -7.18 5.97
CA MET A 213 12.18 -8.62 5.96
C MET A 213 11.69 -9.09 7.33
N GLN A 214 10.57 -9.81 7.35
CA GLN A 214 9.95 -10.37 8.56
C GLN A 214 9.58 -11.86 8.37
N VAL A 215 9.30 -12.57 9.46
CA VAL A 215 8.79 -13.95 9.40
C VAL A 215 7.27 -13.91 9.22
N TRP A 216 6.74 -14.73 8.32
CA TRP A 216 5.30 -14.93 8.18
C TRP A 216 4.84 -16.03 9.14
N TRP A 217 4.41 -15.63 10.34
CA TRP A 217 4.07 -16.59 11.41
C TRP A 217 2.92 -17.53 11.05
N ASP A 218 1.80 -17.01 10.53
CA ASP A 218 0.64 -17.84 10.16
C ASP A 218 1.02 -18.93 9.15
N MET A 219 1.81 -18.58 8.13
CA MET A 219 2.24 -19.54 7.11
C MET A 219 3.29 -20.51 7.66
N LYS A 220 4.13 -20.07 8.61
CA LYS A 220 5.10 -20.93 9.29
C LYS A 220 4.40 -21.94 10.20
N GLU A 221 3.37 -21.53 10.93
CA GLU A 221 2.54 -22.38 11.77
C GLU A 221 1.80 -23.43 10.91
N LYS A 222 1.20 -22.99 9.80
CA LYS A 222 0.51 -23.88 8.84
C LYS A 222 1.37 -25.05 8.35
N TYR A 223 2.67 -24.84 8.14
CA TYR A 223 3.59 -25.88 7.65
C TYR A 223 4.50 -26.44 8.74
N HIS A 224 4.22 -26.17 10.02
CA HIS A 224 5.08 -26.58 11.12
C HIS A 224 5.28 -28.10 11.16
N ASP A 225 4.20 -28.86 11.11
CA ASP A 225 4.23 -30.32 11.17
C ASP A 225 4.98 -30.92 9.98
N SER A 226 4.71 -30.43 8.77
CA SER A 226 5.41 -30.87 7.55
C SER A 226 6.92 -30.63 7.63
N VAL A 227 7.33 -29.51 8.23
CA VAL A 227 8.75 -29.21 8.46
C VAL A 227 9.35 -30.15 9.52
N GLN A 228 8.65 -30.39 10.63
CA GLN A 228 9.12 -31.30 11.68
C GLN A 228 9.26 -32.74 11.17
N SER A 229 8.24 -33.28 10.49
CA SER A 229 8.28 -34.64 9.93
C SER A 229 9.44 -34.81 8.96
N PHE A 230 9.68 -33.82 8.09
CA PHE A 230 10.81 -33.86 7.17
C PHE A 230 12.17 -33.87 7.91
N LEU A 231 12.31 -33.11 8.99
CA LEU A 231 13.54 -33.11 9.78
C LEU A 231 13.78 -34.45 10.48
N GLN A 232 12.73 -35.07 11.04
CA GLN A 232 12.82 -36.39 11.67
C GLN A 232 13.15 -37.49 10.64
N GLU A 233 12.57 -37.44 9.44
CA GLU A 233 12.91 -38.37 8.35
C GLU A 233 14.38 -38.24 7.91
N GLU A 234 14.88 -37.01 7.80
CA GLU A 234 16.28 -36.74 7.46
C GLU A 234 17.25 -37.23 8.54
N GLU A 235 16.87 -37.12 9.81
CA GLU A 235 17.66 -37.62 10.95
C GLU A 235 17.73 -39.15 10.95
N LYS A 236 16.59 -39.84 10.83
CA LYS A 236 16.53 -41.31 10.72
C LYS A 236 17.34 -41.85 9.54
N LYS A 237 17.31 -41.15 8.39
CA LYS A 237 18.12 -41.52 7.22
C LYS A 237 19.63 -41.38 7.48
N ARG A 238 20.04 -40.39 8.27
CA ARG A 238 21.45 -40.21 8.64
C ARG A 238 21.90 -41.28 9.62
N GLU A 239 21.08 -41.59 10.62
CA GLU A 239 21.36 -42.65 11.61
C GLU A 239 21.47 -44.03 10.93
N ALA A 240 20.54 -44.34 10.02
CA ALA A 240 20.57 -45.59 9.26
C ALA A 240 21.80 -45.72 8.36
N ASN A 241 22.26 -44.62 7.76
CA ASN A 241 23.46 -44.62 6.93
C ASN A 241 24.74 -44.72 7.76
N SER A 242 24.81 -44.07 8.94
CA SER A 242 25.98 -44.21 9.84
C SER A 242 26.11 -45.62 10.43
N GLY A 243 25.00 -46.35 10.61
CA GLY A 243 25.03 -47.73 11.08
C GLY A 243 25.49 -48.76 10.04
N HIS A 244 25.61 -48.39 8.77
CA HIS A 244 26.05 -49.31 7.70
C HIS A 244 27.57 -49.27 7.45
N ASP A 245 28.25 -48.20 7.87
CA ASP A 245 29.70 -48.05 7.71
C ASP A 245 30.52 -48.74 8.83
N GLU A 246 29.90 -49.15 9.95
CA GLU A 246 30.58 -49.90 11.01
C GLU A 246 30.68 -51.42 10.77
N ALA A 247 30.05 -51.97 9.73
CA ALA A 247 30.01 -53.41 9.47
C ALA A 247 31.12 -53.95 8.54
N ASN A 248 31.99 -53.09 7.99
CA ASN A 248 33.05 -53.49 7.03
C ASN A 248 34.46 -53.07 7.50
N GLY A 249 34.79 -53.38 8.75
CA GLY A 249 36.10 -53.07 9.33
C GLY A 249 36.56 -54.01 10.43
N SER A 250 36.41 -55.33 10.26
CA SER A 250 37.01 -56.32 11.16
C SER A 250 38.29 -56.92 10.57
N GLY A 251 39.45 -56.56 11.13
CA GLY A 251 40.76 -57.11 10.74
C GLY A 251 41.95 -56.61 11.57
N GLN A 252 41.98 -57.00 12.85
CA GLN A 252 43.15 -57.26 13.74
C GLN A 252 44.23 -56.18 14.01
N THR A 253 44.29 -55.64 15.25
CA THR A 253 45.25 -55.94 16.38
C THR A 253 46.62 -55.22 16.19
N SER A 254 47.19 -54.43 17.12
CA SER A 254 47.52 -54.75 18.53
C SER A 254 48.11 -53.54 19.31
N VAL A 255 47.73 -53.37 20.60
CA VAL A 255 48.63 -53.35 21.81
C VAL A 255 49.71 -52.22 21.86
N ASN A 256 49.83 -51.30 22.85
CA ASN A 256 49.79 -51.40 24.32
C ASN A 256 49.92 -50.01 25.02
N ASN A 257 49.40 -49.91 26.26
CA ASN A 257 49.88 -49.18 27.48
C ASN A 257 50.37 -47.71 27.40
N GLU A 258 50.22 -46.82 28.38
CA GLU A 258 49.74 -46.82 29.78
C GLU A 258 49.67 -45.33 30.22
N GLY A 259 48.87 -45.02 31.25
CA GLY A 259 49.25 -43.99 32.22
C GLY A 259 48.42 -42.72 32.32
N GLY A 260 47.52 -42.70 33.32
CA GLY A 260 47.61 -41.68 34.37
C GLY A 260 46.48 -40.64 34.49
N GLY A 261 45.63 -40.82 35.51
CA GLY A 261 45.32 -39.75 36.48
C GLY A 261 44.04 -38.95 36.30
N ILE A 262 43.02 -39.28 37.10
CA ILE A 262 41.92 -38.39 37.51
C ILE A 262 42.28 -37.80 38.90
N PRO A 263 41.99 -36.52 39.16
CA PRO A 263 40.91 -36.14 40.09
C PRO A 263 40.10 -34.96 39.52
N GLY A 264 38.76 -34.91 39.50
CA GLY A 264 37.83 -35.13 40.59
C GLY A 264 37.53 -33.79 41.26
N GLU A 265 36.49 -33.05 40.84
CA GLU A 265 35.88 -32.02 41.70
C GLU A 265 34.42 -31.70 41.34
N ASN A 266 33.61 -31.62 42.40
CA ASN A 266 32.18 -31.33 42.44
C ASN A 266 31.87 -29.87 42.05
N GLY A 267 30.70 -29.63 41.44
CA GLY A 267 30.21 -28.25 41.25
C GLY A 267 28.78 -28.20 40.75
N LYS A 268 27.88 -27.76 41.63
CA LYS A 268 26.43 -27.58 41.48
C LYS A 268 26.00 -26.69 40.29
N MET A 269 24.74 -26.91 39.91
CA MET A 269 23.85 -25.99 39.19
C MET A 269 23.94 -24.56 39.71
N GLU A 270 23.89 -23.58 38.80
CA GLU A 270 23.39 -22.26 39.13
C GLU A 270 22.56 -21.68 37.97
N GLU A 271 21.28 -21.53 38.28
CA GLU A 271 20.24 -20.82 37.57
C GLU A 271 20.48 -19.31 37.81
N THR A 272 20.76 -18.55 36.75
CA THR A 272 20.94 -17.11 36.86
C THR A 272 19.60 -16.40 36.68
N GLN A 273 19.04 -16.06 37.84
CA GLN A 273 17.97 -15.11 38.08
C GLN A 273 18.43 -13.71 37.66
N PHE A 274 17.64 -13.00 36.84
CA PHE A 274 17.89 -11.61 36.45
C PHE A 274 17.01 -10.69 37.30
N ASP A 275 17.63 -10.01 38.25
CA ASP A 275 17.02 -9.03 39.13
C ASP A 275 16.67 -7.75 38.37
N GLY A 276 15.40 -7.35 38.50
CA GLY A 276 14.96 -6.00 38.20
C GLY A 276 15.35 -5.07 39.34
N ASN A 277 15.93 -3.92 39.00
CA ASN A 277 15.95 -2.78 39.89
C ASN A 277 15.79 -1.49 39.09
N ALA A 278 14.77 -0.71 39.43
CA ALA A 278 14.59 0.66 38.99
C ALA A 278 13.86 1.43 40.08
N ASP A 279 14.61 2.28 40.78
CA ASP A 279 14.07 3.43 41.50
C ASP A 279 15.10 4.57 41.43
N GLY A 280 14.62 5.79 41.17
CA GLY A 280 15.44 7.00 41.14
C GLY A 280 14.72 8.22 40.54
N GLN A 281 14.10 9.02 41.41
CA GLN A 281 13.65 10.41 41.22
C GLN A 281 14.83 11.33 40.81
N GLY A 282 14.73 12.52 40.20
CA GLY A 282 13.63 13.42 39.83
C GLY A 282 14.20 14.74 39.23
N ALA A 283 13.32 15.77 39.17
CA ALA A 283 13.55 17.23 38.98
C ALA A 283 13.41 17.87 37.56
N GLY A 284 12.46 18.83 37.46
CA GLY A 284 12.63 20.10 36.70
C GLY A 284 11.46 20.65 35.87
N HIS A 285 10.64 21.54 36.47
CA HIS A 285 9.96 22.80 35.98
C HIS A 285 9.66 23.04 34.47
N ASN A 286 8.61 23.74 33.98
CA ASN A 286 7.69 24.76 34.51
C ASN A 286 6.55 25.08 33.48
N ALA A 287 5.53 25.85 33.94
CA ALA A 287 4.59 26.73 33.19
C ALA A 287 3.32 26.12 32.53
N VAL A 288 2.12 26.73 32.46
CA VAL A 288 1.31 27.76 33.18
C VAL A 288 0.00 27.89 32.35
N HIS A 289 -1.16 28.08 33.01
CA HIS A 289 -2.46 28.58 32.48
C HIS A 289 -3.20 27.71 31.44
N SER A 290 -4.54 27.61 31.33
CA SER A 290 -5.75 28.09 32.01
C SER A 290 -6.88 27.18 31.47
N GLY A 291 -7.82 26.67 32.26
CA GLY A 291 -9.09 27.35 32.56
C GLY A 291 -10.29 26.61 31.92
N GLY A 292 -11.33 26.34 32.71
CA GLY A 292 -12.68 26.03 32.22
C GLY A 292 -13.27 24.66 32.61
N GLY A 293 -14.02 24.62 33.72
CA GLY A 293 -15.09 23.61 33.94
C GLY A 293 -16.25 23.82 32.97
N ALA A 294 -17.28 22.98 32.83
CA ALA A 294 -17.86 21.86 33.58
C ALA A 294 -18.80 21.10 32.58
N PRO A 295 -19.85 20.35 32.99
CA PRO A 295 -19.96 19.21 33.89
C PRO A 295 -20.51 17.92 33.21
N ASN A 296 -20.60 16.87 34.03
CA ASN A 296 -21.19 15.55 33.85
C ASN A 296 -22.50 15.42 33.05
N GLY A 297 -22.58 14.31 32.30
CA GLY A 297 -23.59 13.27 32.53
C GLY A 297 -24.74 13.14 31.53
N ALA A 298 -24.74 12.06 30.74
CA ALA A 298 -25.96 11.34 30.38
C ALA A 298 -25.64 9.93 29.83
N LYS A 299 -26.09 8.93 30.59
CA LYS A 299 -26.31 7.52 30.22
C LYS A 299 -27.27 7.45 29.03
N LYS A 300 -27.03 6.57 28.04
CA LYS A 300 -28.09 5.84 27.30
C LYS A 300 -27.51 4.73 26.42
N ASP A 301 -27.72 3.50 26.89
CA ASP A 301 -28.29 2.34 26.20
C ASP A 301 -27.81 1.96 24.79
N HIS A 302 -27.18 0.77 24.75
CA HIS A 302 -27.08 -0.09 23.57
C HIS A 302 -28.47 -0.59 23.13
N PRO A 303 -28.64 -0.79 21.82
CA PRO A 303 -29.35 -1.96 21.32
C PRO A 303 -28.46 -2.83 20.43
N LYS A 304 -28.49 -4.13 20.72
CA LYS A 304 -28.10 -5.23 19.83
C LYS A 304 -29.12 -5.34 18.69
N GLN A 305 -28.65 -5.50 17.47
CA GLN A 305 -29.37 -6.10 16.34
C GLN A 305 -28.33 -6.45 15.27
N ALA A 306 -28.46 -7.46 14.43
CA ALA A 306 -29.07 -8.78 14.49
C ALA A 306 -28.53 -9.47 13.21
N LYS A 307 -28.18 -10.74 13.34
CA LYS A 307 -27.90 -11.66 12.23
C LYS A 307 -29.12 -11.67 11.30
N ASN A 308 -28.93 -11.51 10.00
CA ASN A 308 -29.88 -12.03 9.01
C ASN A 308 -29.12 -12.97 8.07
N GLU A 309 -29.47 -14.25 8.21
CA GLU A 309 -29.28 -15.33 7.24
C GLU A 309 -30.50 -15.36 6.30
N GLU A 310 -30.21 -15.70 5.03
CA GLU A 310 -31.06 -16.35 4.01
C GLU A 310 -32.29 -15.64 3.41
N LEU A 311 -32.18 -15.33 2.11
CA LEU A 311 -32.79 -16.12 1.01
C LEU A 311 -32.04 -15.85 -0.31
#